data_AF-A0A259C9D6-F1
#
_entry.id   AF-A0A259C9D6-F1
#
_cell.length_a   1.000
_cell.length_b   1.000
_cell.length_c   1.000
_cell.angle_alpha   90.00
_cell.angle_beta   90.00
_cell.angle_gamma   90.00
#
_symmetry.space_group_name_H-M   'P 1'
#
loop_
_entity.id
_entity.type
_entity.pdbx_description
1 polymer ?
#
loop_
_entity_poly.entity_id
_entity_poly.type
_entity_poly.pdbx_seq_one_letter_code
_entity_poly.pdbx_strand_id
1 'polypeptide(L)'
;KGGVVGMTLPIARDLMNEGIRVNTILPGIFDTPLLAGAPQNVRDALSASVPFPKRLGMPDEYAKLAMCMIETSYFNGEDVRLDGAIRMAPR
;
A
#
# COMPACT_ATOMS: atom_id res chain seq x y z
N LYS A 1 7.53 1.66 8.78
CA LYS A 1 6.21 1.01 9.00
C LYS A 1 6.32 -0.51 9.25
N GLY A 2 7.48 -1.02 9.71
CA GLY A 2 7.68 -2.47 9.92
C GLY A 2 6.86 -3.07 11.06
N GLY A 3 6.49 -2.28 12.08
CA GLY A 3 5.62 -2.76 13.17
C GLY A 3 4.23 -3.17 12.68
N VAL A 4 3.64 -2.40 11.74
CA VAL A 4 2.32 -2.72 11.16
C VAL A 4 2.38 -4.03 10.37
N VAL A 5 3.44 -4.21 9.57
CA VAL A 5 3.72 -5.46 8.85
C VAL A 5 3.89 -6.63 9.82
N GLY A 6 4.74 -6.46 10.84
CA GLY A 6 5.05 -7.50 11.80
C GLY A 6 3.86 -7.96 12.64
N MET A 7 2.83 -7.12 12.79
CA MET A 7 1.62 -7.45 13.54
C MET A 7 0.48 -8.00 12.67
N THR A 8 0.55 -7.95 11.33
CA THR A 8 -0.52 -8.45 10.44
C THR A 8 -0.87 -9.91 10.75
N LEU A 9 0.13 -10.80 10.70
CA LEU A 9 -0.05 -12.24 10.91
C LEU A 9 -0.47 -12.62 12.34
N PRO A 10 0.19 -12.15 13.42
CA PRO A 10 -0.23 -12.53 14.77
C PRO A 10 -1.65 -12.03 15.10
N ILE A 11 -2.03 -10.81 14.71
CA ILE A 11 -3.41 -10.33 14.95
C ILE A 11 -4.43 -11.13 14.13
N ALA A 12 -4.10 -11.51 12.88
CA ALA A 12 -4.95 -12.40 12.09
C ALA A 12 -5.20 -13.75 12.79
N ARG A 13 -4.20 -14.27 13.51
CA ARG A 13 -4.31 -15.51 14.31
C ARG A 13 -5.11 -15.28 15.59
N ASP A 14 -4.89 -14.16 16.28
CA ASP A 14 -5.60 -13.84 17.51
C ASP A 14 -7.11 -13.73 17.29
N LEU A 15 -7.53 -13.17 16.14
CA LEU A 15 -8.94 -12.95 15.81
C LEU A 15 -9.60 -14.09 15.02
N MET A 16 -8.92 -15.22 14.81
CA MET A 16 -9.42 -16.31 13.95
C MET A 16 -10.75 -16.89 14.42
N ASN A 17 -10.97 -16.97 15.74
CA ASN A 17 -12.19 -17.52 16.33
C ASN A 17 -13.38 -16.56 16.23
N GLU A 18 -13.11 -15.27 15.98
CA GLU A 18 -14.13 -14.23 15.75
C GLU A 18 -14.49 -14.11 14.26
N GLY A 19 -13.80 -14.84 13.38
CA GLY A 19 -14.03 -14.77 11.94
C GLY A 19 -13.55 -13.46 11.31
N ILE A 20 -12.65 -12.72 11.96
CA ILE A 20 -12.12 -11.45 11.46
C ILE A 20 -10.81 -11.70 10.72
N ARG A 21 -10.72 -11.19 9.49
CA ARG A 21 -9.49 -11.23 8.67
C ARG A 21 -8.69 -9.94 8.86
N VAL A 22 -7.37 -10.06 8.80
CA VAL A 22 -6.44 -8.92 8.96
C VAL A 22 -5.43 -8.95 7.84
N ASN A 23 -5.33 -7.86 7.08
CA ASN A 23 -4.41 -7.69 5.96
C ASN A 23 -3.83 -6.28 5.98
N THR A 24 -2.67 -6.10 5.35
CA THR A 24 -2.01 -4.79 5.25
C THR A 24 -1.71 -4.43 3.80
N ILE A 25 -2.00 -3.18 3.43
CA ILE A 25 -1.56 -2.61 2.16
C ILE A 25 -0.29 -1.80 2.38
N LEU A 26 0.72 -2.07 1.56
CA LEU A 26 2.01 -1.40 1.55
C LEU A 26 2.09 -0.47 0.32
N PRO A 27 1.54 0.75 0.40
CA PRO A 27 1.55 1.66 -0.73
C PRO A 27 2.98 2.16 -1.02
N GLY A 28 3.27 2.33 -2.31
CA GLY A 28 4.37 3.15 -2.78
C GLY A 28 4.06 4.65 -2.65
N ILE A 29 4.23 5.39 -3.73
CA ILE A 29 4.01 6.84 -3.77
C ILE A 29 2.65 7.12 -4.45
N PHE A 30 1.76 7.84 -3.76
CA PHE A 30 0.39 8.11 -4.21
C PHE A 30 0.09 9.60 -4.24
N ASP A 31 -0.70 10.03 -5.23
CA ASP A 31 -1.17 11.40 -5.32
C ASP A 31 -2.24 11.66 -4.26
N THR A 32 -1.81 12.25 -3.14
CA THR A 32 -2.65 12.54 -1.98
C THR A 32 -2.41 13.99 -1.55
N PRO A 33 -3.30 14.60 -0.76
CA PRO A 33 -3.10 15.96 -0.26
C PRO A 33 -1.74 16.18 0.44
N LEU A 34 -1.17 15.13 1.05
CA LEU A 34 0.17 15.17 1.63
C LEU A 34 1.26 15.52 0.60
N LEU A 35 1.14 15.00 -0.62
CA LEU A 35 2.06 15.26 -1.73
C LEU A 35 1.67 16.47 -2.58
N ALA A 36 0.42 16.94 -2.46
CA ALA A 36 -0.04 18.15 -3.15
C ALA A 36 0.70 19.42 -2.69
N GLY A 37 1.22 19.44 -1.46
CA GLY A 37 2.06 20.54 -0.96
C GLY A 37 3.52 20.52 -1.45
N ALA A 38 3.95 19.45 -2.13
CA ALA A 38 5.32 19.35 -2.62
C ALA A 38 5.52 20.17 -3.92
N PRO A 39 6.70 20.80 -4.12
CA PRO A 39 7.04 21.47 -5.38
C PRO A 39 6.88 20.56 -6.60
N GLN A 40 6.48 21.13 -7.74
CA GLN A 40 6.18 20.34 -8.94
C GLN A 40 7.37 19.48 -9.41
N ASN A 41 8.59 20.03 -9.36
CA ASN A 41 9.80 19.29 -9.70
C ASN A 41 10.03 18.07 -8.79
N VAL A 42 9.60 18.11 -7.53
CA VAL A 42 9.65 16.96 -6.62
C VAL A 42 8.60 15.92 -7.01
N ARG A 43 7.38 16.33 -7.34
CA ARG A 43 6.31 15.41 -7.80
C ARG A 43 6.70 14.70 -9.10
N ASP A 44 7.31 15.43 -10.04
CA ASP A 44 7.78 14.88 -11.31
C ASP A 44 8.93 13.89 -11.10
N ALA A 45 9.90 14.23 -10.25
CA ALA A 45 11.01 13.33 -9.89
C ALA A 45 10.52 12.04 -9.21
N LEU A 46 9.56 12.15 -8.28
CA LEU A 46 8.94 11.00 -7.62
C LEU A 46 8.19 10.12 -8.63
N SER A 47 7.42 10.73 -9.54
CA SER A 47 6.73 10.02 -10.61
C SER A 47 7.69 9.25 -11.52
N ALA A 48 8.83 9.86 -11.86
CA ALA A 48 9.86 9.24 -12.71
C ALA A 48 10.59 8.08 -12.03
N SER A 49 10.61 8.03 -10.69
CA SER A 49 11.24 6.95 -9.93
C SER A 49 10.41 5.66 -9.88
N VAL A 50 9.12 5.71 -10.21
CA VAL A 50 8.26 4.53 -10.30
C VAL A 50 8.54 3.79 -11.61
N PRO A 51 8.91 2.49 -11.59
CA PRO A 51 9.19 1.72 -12.81
C PRO A 51 8.02 1.65 -13.81
N PHE A 52 6.85 1.13 -13.40
CA PHE A 52 5.66 1.09 -14.24
C PHE A 52 4.38 0.91 -13.41
N PRO A 53 3.32 1.68 -13.67
CA PRO A 53 3.26 2.84 -14.58
C PRO A 53 4.10 4.02 -14.04
N LYS A 54 4.74 4.80 -14.94
CA LYS A 54 5.61 5.94 -14.57
C LYS A 54 4.83 7.17 -14.09
N ARG A 55 4.16 7.04 -12.95
CA ARG A 55 3.36 8.09 -12.30
C ARG A 55 3.16 7.76 -10.83
N LEU A 56 2.64 8.72 -10.07
CA LEU A 56 2.09 8.44 -8.75
C LEU A 56 0.86 7.52 -8.86
N GLY A 57 0.64 6.69 -7.84
CA GLY A 57 -0.59 5.92 -7.69
C GLY A 57 -1.77 6.85 -7.43
N MET A 58 -2.96 6.48 -7.91
CA MET A 58 -4.20 7.22 -7.65
C MET A 58 -4.92 6.64 -6.43
N PRO A 59 -5.61 7.45 -5.60
CA PRO A 59 -6.36 6.94 -4.44
C PRO A 59 -7.34 5.80 -4.78
N ASP A 60 -7.98 5.86 -5.94
CA ASP A 60 -8.90 4.81 -6.41
C ASP A 60 -8.21 3.46 -6.63
N GLU A 61 -6.91 3.43 -6.94
CA GLU A 61 -6.15 2.18 -7.09
C GLU A 61 -5.90 1.53 -5.73
N TYR A 62 -5.70 2.34 -4.69
CA TYR A 62 -5.64 1.86 -3.31
C TYR A 62 -7.00 1.30 -2.88
N ALA A 63 -8.09 2.02 -3.17
CA ALA A 63 -9.45 1.59 -2.87
C ALA A 63 -9.79 0.26 -3.55
N LYS A 64 -9.41 0.08 -4.82
CA LYS A 64 -9.60 -1.20 -5.55
C LYS A 64 -8.92 -2.38 -4.87
N LEU A 65 -7.69 -2.21 -4.38
CA LEU A 65 -7.01 -3.27 -3.64
C LEU A 65 -7.70 -3.57 -2.30
N ALA A 66 -8.13 -2.53 -1.58
CA ALA A 66 -8.88 -2.71 -0.34
C ALA A 66 -10.18 -3.50 -0.57
N MET A 67 -10.94 -3.15 -1.62
CA MET A 67 -12.15 -3.89 -2.00
C MET A 67 -11.85 -5.34 -2.38
N CYS A 68 -10.79 -5.59 -3.17
CA CYS A 68 -10.36 -6.94 -3.49
C CYS A 68 -10.06 -7.79 -2.23
N MET A 69 -9.36 -7.22 -1.26
CA MET A 69 -9.08 -7.88 0.03
C MET A 69 -10.36 -8.11 0.85
N ILE A 70 -11.34 -7.21 0.77
CA ILE A 70 -12.64 -7.36 1.45
C ILE A 70 -13.48 -8.46 0.80
N GLU A 71 -13.55 -8.48 -0.53
CA GLU A 71 -14.39 -9.39 -1.32
C GLU A 71 -13.81 -10.81 -1.40
N THR A 72 -12.49 -10.96 -1.27
CA THR A 72 -11.81 -12.27 -1.30
C THR A 72 -11.76 -12.89 0.09
N SER A 73 -12.66 -13.82 0.39
CA SER A 73 -12.77 -14.46 1.71
C SER A 73 -11.53 -15.24 2.14
N TYR A 74 -10.72 -15.73 1.20
CA TYR A 74 -9.49 -16.49 1.48
C TYR A 74 -8.26 -15.59 1.71
N PHE A 75 -8.42 -14.27 1.68
CA PHE A 75 -7.33 -13.30 1.87
C PHE A 75 -7.14 -13.00 3.37
N ASN A 76 -6.11 -13.53 4.02
CA ASN A 76 -5.89 -13.28 5.45
C ASN A 76 -4.40 -13.35 5.85
N GLY A 77 -3.97 -12.46 6.73
CA GLY A 77 -2.63 -12.44 7.31
C GLY A 77 -1.53 -11.99 6.34
N GLU A 78 -1.88 -11.25 5.28
CA GLU A 78 -0.98 -10.97 4.16
C GLU A 78 -0.70 -9.48 3.96
N ASP A 79 0.47 -9.15 3.41
CA ASP A 79 0.93 -7.80 3.16
C ASP A 79 1.14 -7.56 1.65
N VAL A 80 0.33 -6.71 1.02
CA VAL A 80 0.42 -6.47 -0.43
C VAL A 80 1.10 -5.15 -0.73
N ARG A 81 2.20 -5.21 -1.50
CA ARG A 81 2.81 -4.02 -2.10
C ARG A 81 1.97 -3.51 -3.26
N LEU A 82 1.59 -2.24 -3.18
CA LEU A 82 0.91 -1.51 -4.25
C LEU A 82 1.75 -0.29 -4.60
N ASP A 83 2.76 -0.47 -5.45
CA ASP A 83 3.85 0.51 -5.53
C ASP A 83 4.48 0.70 -6.92
N GLY A 84 3.90 0.11 -7.97
CA GLY A 84 4.45 0.22 -9.33
C GLY A 84 5.88 -0.35 -9.46
N ALA A 85 6.23 -1.31 -8.61
CA ALA A 85 7.53 -1.97 -8.50
C ALA A 85 8.68 -1.09 -7.97
N ILE A 86 8.40 0.10 -7.42
CA ILE A 86 9.45 0.97 -6.89
C ILE A 86 10.19 0.33 -5.71
N ARG A 87 11.50 0.58 -5.62
CA ARG A 87 12.31 0.37 -4.41
C ARG A 87 12.98 1.70 -4.10
N MET A 88 12.67 2.25 -2.93
CA MET A 88 13.21 3.54 -2.50
C MET A 88 14.72 3.39 -2.29
N ALA A 89 15.51 4.12 -3.07
CA ALA A 89 16.95 4.17 -2.87
C ALA A 89 17.28 4.81 -1.50
N PRO A 90 18.44 4.46 -0.92
CA PRO A 90 18.99 5.20 0.22
C PRO A 90 19.05 6.69 -0.11
N ARG A 91 18.79 7.52 0.88
CA ARG A 91 19.10 8.96 0.83
C ARG A 91 20.43 9.21 1.51
#